data_AF-A0AAV1W5L7-F1
#
_entry.id   AF-A0AAV1W5L7-F1
#
_cell.length_a   1.000
_cell.length_b   1.000
_cell.length_c   1.000
_cell.angle_alpha   90.00
_cell.angle_beta   90.00
_cell.angle_gamma   90.00
#
_symmetry.space_group_name_H-M   'P 1'
#
loop_
_entity.id
_entity.type
_entity.pdbx_description
1 polymer ?
#
loop_
_entity_poly.entity_id
_entity_poly.type
_entity_poly.pdbx_seq_one_letter_code
_entity_poly.pdbx_strand_id
1 'polypeptide(L)'
;MVLGLKHCSHKKQPREKGECAQRAAKMGISRDSMHKRRATGGKKKAWRKKRKYELGRQPANTKLSSNKTVRRIRVRGGNVKWRALRLDTGNFSWGSEAVTRKTRLLDVVYNASNNELVRTQTLVKGAIVQVDAAPFKQWYLQHYGVEVGRKKKTASKKDTAEEGEAAAAEEAKKSNHVQRKIEKRQIDRNLDSHIEEQFGGGRLLAAISSRPGQCGRSDGYILEGKELEFYLKKLQKKKGKGAA
;
A
#
# COMPACT_ATOMS: atom_id res chain seq x y z
N MET A 1 -29.45 -44.40 39.81
CA MET A 1 -29.54 -43.75 38.49
C MET A 1 -28.36 -44.19 37.64
N VAL A 2 -28.59 -45.10 36.69
CA VAL A 2 -27.55 -45.68 35.82
C VAL A 2 -27.42 -44.79 34.58
N LEU A 3 -26.33 -44.02 34.48
CA LEU A 3 -26.01 -43.24 33.28
C LEU A 3 -25.27 -44.15 32.29
N GLY A 4 -26.04 -44.68 31.32
CA GLY A 4 -25.51 -45.50 30.23
C GLY A 4 -24.62 -44.68 29.29
N LEU A 5 -23.34 -45.07 29.18
CA LEU A 5 -22.43 -44.61 28.13
C LEU A 5 -22.92 -45.14 26.77
N LYS A 6 -23.44 -44.25 25.91
CA LYS A 6 -23.63 -44.54 24.48
C LYS A 6 -22.28 -44.44 23.76
N HIS A 7 -21.66 -45.58 23.48
CA HIS A 7 -20.55 -45.69 22.54
C HIS A 7 -21.04 -45.35 21.13
N CYS A 8 -20.66 -44.18 20.60
CA CYS A 8 -20.91 -43.78 19.22
C CYS A 8 -19.79 -44.34 18.33
N SER A 9 -20.00 -45.54 17.76
CA SER A 9 -19.06 -46.15 16.82
C SER A 9 -19.14 -45.43 15.47
N HIS A 10 -18.20 -44.52 15.20
CA HIS A 10 -18.03 -43.90 13.89
C HIS A 10 -17.39 -44.91 12.91
N LYS A 11 -18.23 -45.65 12.18
CA LYS A 11 -17.83 -46.38 10.98
C LYS A 11 -17.26 -45.39 9.94
N LYS A 12 -15.93 -45.34 9.81
CA LYS A 12 -15.26 -44.72 8.65
C LYS A 12 -15.61 -45.54 7.41
N GLN A 13 -16.48 -45.00 6.56
CA GLN A 13 -16.64 -45.52 5.20
C GLN A 13 -15.30 -45.37 4.44
N PRO A 14 -14.85 -46.39 3.70
CA PRO A 14 -13.63 -46.32 2.91
C PRO A 14 -13.86 -45.37 1.74
N ARG A 15 -13.06 -44.30 1.65
CA ARG A 15 -13.06 -43.39 0.50
C ARG A 15 -12.66 -44.19 -0.73
N GLU A 16 -13.57 -44.27 -1.69
CA GLU A 16 -13.36 -44.93 -2.98
C GLU A 16 -12.05 -44.44 -3.61
N LYS A 17 -11.14 -45.38 -3.88
CA LYS A 17 -9.81 -45.13 -4.45
C LYS A 17 -9.87 -44.53 -5.88
N GLY A 18 -11.06 -44.44 -6.48
CA GLY A 18 -11.31 -43.93 -7.84
C GLY A 18 -11.37 -42.41 -7.97
N GLU A 19 -11.83 -41.66 -6.95
CA GLU A 19 -11.91 -40.19 -7.04
C GLU A 19 -10.53 -39.51 -6.92
N CYS A 20 -9.55 -40.19 -6.31
CA CYS A 20 -8.21 -39.65 -6.10
C CYS A 20 -7.45 -39.47 -7.43
N ALA A 21 -7.68 -40.37 -8.40
CA ALA A 21 -7.01 -40.35 -9.70
C ALA A 21 -7.54 -39.26 -10.65
N GLN A 22 -8.83 -38.91 -10.56
CA GLN A 22 -9.45 -37.90 -11.42
C GLN A 22 -9.09 -36.46 -11.00
N ARG A 23 -8.68 -36.24 -9.74
CA ARG A 23 -8.20 -34.93 -9.27
C ARG A 23 -6.78 -34.58 -9.72
N ALA A 24 -6.02 -35.52 -10.29
CA ALA A 24 -4.61 -35.33 -10.63
C ALA A 24 -4.36 -34.60 -11.96
N ALA A 25 -5.37 -34.41 -12.83
CA ALA A 25 -5.16 -33.98 -14.22
C ALA A 25 -5.45 -32.51 -14.54
N LYS A 26 -5.97 -31.70 -13.62
CA LYS A 26 -6.10 -30.24 -13.84
C LYS A 26 -4.84 -29.51 -13.35
N MET A 27 -3.74 -29.69 -14.07
CA MET A 27 -2.51 -28.92 -13.85
C MET A 27 -2.80 -27.42 -14.01
N GLY A 28 -2.50 -26.63 -12.98
CA GLY A 28 -2.79 -25.19 -12.90
C GLY A 28 -2.05 -24.32 -13.92
N ILE A 29 -1.96 -23.03 -13.60
CA ILE A 29 -1.26 -22.02 -14.42
C ILE A 29 0.19 -22.49 -14.64
N SER A 30 0.70 -22.41 -15.88
CA SER A 30 2.07 -22.76 -16.24
C SER A 30 2.80 -21.56 -16.82
N ARG A 31 4.10 -21.43 -16.52
CA ARG A 31 4.96 -20.32 -16.95
C ARG A 31 5.95 -20.72 -18.05
N ASP A 32 5.77 -21.89 -18.67
CA ASP A 32 6.60 -22.34 -19.79
C ASP A 32 6.35 -21.50 -21.04
N SER A 33 7.30 -21.44 -21.98
CA SER A 33 7.11 -20.75 -23.27
C SER A 33 6.64 -21.67 -24.40
N MET A 34 6.47 -22.98 -24.13
CA MET A 34 6.18 -23.99 -25.15
C MET A 34 4.74 -23.89 -25.65
N HIS A 35 3.82 -23.46 -24.80
CA HIS A 35 2.43 -23.20 -25.18
C HIS A 35 2.22 -21.96 -26.08
N LYS A 36 3.25 -21.11 -26.26
CA LYS A 36 3.22 -19.95 -27.18
C LYS A 36 3.75 -20.33 -28.56
N ARG A 37 3.35 -19.57 -29.59
CA ARG A 37 3.86 -19.73 -30.97
C ARG A 37 5.35 -19.40 -31.06
N ARG A 38 6.00 -19.87 -32.13
CA ARG A 38 7.36 -19.42 -32.50
C ARG A 38 7.33 -17.96 -32.95
N ALA A 39 8.49 -17.31 -32.98
CA ALA A 39 8.63 -15.97 -33.57
C ALA A 39 8.17 -15.94 -35.03
N THR A 40 8.41 -17.04 -35.77
CA THR A 40 7.92 -17.25 -37.14
C THR A 40 6.41 -17.54 -37.25
N GLY A 41 5.65 -17.52 -36.14
CA GLY A 41 4.21 -17.83 -36.12
C GLY A 41 3.87 -19.34 -36.10
N GLY A 42 4.83 -20.21 -36.39
CA GLY A 42 4.64 -21.67 -36.37
C GLY A 42 4.20 -22.21 -35.01
N LYS A 43 3.26 -23.17 -35.01
CA LYS A 43 2.77 -23.86 -33.81
C LYS A 43 3.83 -24.84 -33.29
N LYS A 44 4.14 -24.80 -31.99
CA LYS A 44 5.04 -25.77 -31.35
C LYS A 44 4.26 -27.01 -30.90
N LYS A 45 4.75 -28.20 -31.23
CA LYS A 45 4.23 -29.46 -30.67
C LYS A 45 4.71 -29.59 -29.23
N ALA A 46 3.80 -29.92 -28.31
CA ALA A 46 4.17 -30.19 -26.93
C ALA A 46 4.82 -31.58 -26.84
N TRP A 47 6.10 -31.63 -26.49
CA TRP A 47 6.87 -32.88 -26.36
C TRP A 47 6.86 -33.46 -24.94
N ARG A 48 6.42 -32.68 -23.95
CA ARG A 48 6.32 -33.09 -22.54
C ARG A 48 5.11 -32.50 -21.85
N LYS A 49 4.72 -33.11 -20.73
CA LYS A 49 3.71 -32.59 -19.80
C LYS A 49 4.27 -31.40 -18.98
N LYS A 50 3.39 -30.58 -18.41
CA LYS A 50 3.73 -29.48 -17.50
C LYS A 50 4.54 -30.00 -16.30
N ARG A 51 5.58 -29.27 -15.87
CA ARG A 51 6.42 -29.67 -14.72
C ARG A 51 6.13 -28.83 -13.48
N LYS A 52 6.39 -29.38 -12.29
CA LYS A 52 6.15 -28.69 -11.01
C LYS A 52 6.95 -27.40 -10.89
N TYR A 53 8.16 -27.31 -11.44
CA TYR A 53 8.95 -26.07 -11.38
C TYR A 53 8.42 -24.94 -12.28
N GLU A 54 7.51 -25.23 -13.22
CA GLU A 54 6.89 -24.25 -14.12
C GLU A 54 5.58 -23.68 -13.54
N LEU A 55 5.22 -24.07 -12.31
CA LEU A 55 3.94 -23.71 -11.71
C LEU A 55 3.79 -22.19 -11.54
N GLY A 56 2.65 -21.67 -11.99
CA GLY A 56 2.10 -20.38 -11.62
C GLY A 56 1.10 -20.51 -10.48
N ARG A 57 0.84 -19.41 -9.78
CA ARG A 57 -0.22 -19.34 -8.76
C ARG A 57 -1.15 -18.19 -9.10
N GLN A 58 -2.40 -18.28 -8.66
CA GLN A 58 -3.37 -17.19 -8.81
C GLN A 58 -2.85 -15.89 -8.17
N PRO A 59 -3.15 -14.71 -8.74
CA PRO A 59 -2.74 -13.44 -8.17
C PRO A 59 -3.39 -13.21 -6.79
N ALA A 60 -2.84 -12.27 -6.03
CA ALA A 60 -3.29 -11.98 -4.68
C ALA A 60 -4.44 -10.96 -4.62
N ASN A 61 -4.49 -10.04 -5.60
CA ASN A 61 -5.46 -8.94 -5.70
C ASN A 61 -5.68 -8.24 -4.34
N THR A 62 -4.60 -7.74 -3.76
CA THR A 62 -4.58 -7.21 -2.40
C THR A 62 -5.45 -5.97 -2.29
N LYS A 63 -6.43 -6.00 -1.41
CA LYS A 63 -7.41 -4.92 -1.21
C LYS A 63 -7.02 -3.99 -0.09
N LEU A 64 -7.44 -2.74 -0.23
CA LEU A 64 -7.42 -1.79 0.87
C LEU A 64 -8.51 -2.18 1.88
N SER A 65 -8.13 -2.48 3.11
CA SER A 65 -9.07 -2.77 4.20
C SER A 65 -8.33 -2.84 5.53
N SER A 66 -8.95 -2.33 6.59
CA SER A 66 -8.45 -2.37 7.98
C SER A 66 -8.19 -3.81 8.48
N ASN A 67 -8.89 -4.79 7.93
CA ASN A 67 -8.76 -6.19 8.32
C ASN A 67 -7.50 -6.83 7.71
N LYS A 68 -6.34 -6.52 8.29
CA LYS A 68 -5.03 -7.01 7.84
C LYS A 68 -5.01 -8.53 7.75
N THR A 69 -4.91 -9.05 6.52
CA THR A 69 -4.91 -10.49 6.25
C THR A 69 -3.71 -10.83 5.38
N VAL A 70 -2.73 -11.56 5.92
CA VAL A 70 -1.54 -12.00 5.20
C VAL A 70 -1.39 -13.51 5.32
N ARG A 71 -1.34 -14.22 4.19
CA ARG A 71 -1.20 -15.67 4.14
C ARG A 71 0.22 -16.08 3.79
N ARG A 72 0.71 -17.09 4.51
CA ARG A 72 2.01 -17.72 4.25
C ARG A 72 1.91 -18.72 3.10
N ILE A 73 2.85 -18.68 2.15
CA ILE A 73 2.89 -19.60 1.01
C ILE A 73 4.29 -20.23 0.90
N ARG A 74 4.35 -21.55 0.99
CA ARG A 74 5.58 -22.32 0.71
C ARG A 74 5.89 -22.28 -0.79
N VAL A 75 7.15 -21.97 -1.11
CA VAL A 75 7.68 -21.97 -2.48
C VAL A 75 8.77 -23.06 -2.64
N ARG A 76 9.35 -23.16 -3.84
CA ARG A 76 10.44 -24.10 -4.13
C ARG A 76 11.65 -23.79 -3.23
N GLY A 77 12.36 -24.83 -2.81
CA GLY A 77 13.56 -24.70 -1.96
C GLY A 77 13.26 -24.46 -0.48
N GLY A 78 12.04 -24.72 -0.01
CA GLY A 78 11.68 -24.58 1.41
C GLY A 78 11.36 -23.15 1.84
N ASN A 79 11.69 -22.15 1.02
CA ASN A 79 11.41 -20.74 1.28
C ASN A 79 9.91 -20.44 1.38
N VAL A 80 9.62 -19.27 1.94
CA VAL A 80 8.28 -18.76 2.19
C VAL A 80 8.09 -17.40 1.54
N LYS A 81 6.90 -17.18 0.97
CA LYS A 81 6.44 -15.85 0.53
C LYS A 81 5.17 -15.46 1.26
N TRP A 82 4.98 -14.17 1.43
CA TRP A 82 3.83 -13.60 2.12
C TRP A 82 2.87 -13.00 1.10
N ARG A 83 1.65 -13.52 1.09
CA ARG A 83 0.58 -13.01 0.23
C ARG A 83 -0.36 -12.18 1.09
N ALA A 84 -0.21 -10.86 1.04
CA ALA A 84 -1.26 -10.01 1.55
C ALA A 84 -2.55 -10.25 0.74
N LEU A 85 -3.69 -10.20 1.41
CA LEU A 85 -5.03 -10.16 0.81
C LEU A 85 -5.70 -8.83 1.12
N ARG A 86 -5.47 -8.32 2.33
CA ARG A 86 -5.98 -7.04 2.82
C ARG A 86 -4.90 -6.33 3.61
N LEU A 87 -4.69 -5.04 3.34
CA LEU A 87 -3.77 -4.15 4.05
C LEU A 87 -4.38 -2.75 4.16
N ASP A 88 -4.03 -2.03 5.21
CA ASP A 88 -4.45 -0.66 5.50
C ASP A 88 -3.28 0.27 5.86
N THR A 89 -2.10 -0.30 6.07
CA THR A 89 -0.92 0.39 6.59
C THR A 89 0.31 0.02 5.77
N GLY A 90 1.22 0.97 5.65
CA GLY A 90 2.49 0.82 4.93
C GLY A 90 3.58 1.69 5.52
N ASN A 91 4.83 1.39 5.20
CA ASN A 91 5.95 2.27 5.50
C ASN A 91 6.23 3.15 4.29
N PHE A 92 6.13 4.46 4.48
CA PHE A 92 6.37 5.44 3.43
C PHE A 92 7.57 6.31 3.79
N SER A 93 8.45 6.50 2.81
CA SER A 93 9.62 7.37 2.92
C SER A 93 9.34 8.75 2.34
N TRP A 94 9.71 9.78 3.07
CA TRP A 94 9.89 11.13 2.57
C TRP A 94 11.34 11.27 2.10
N GLY A 95 11.56 11.50 0.79
CA GLY A 95 12.87 11.44 0.16
C GLY A 95 13.76 12.62 0.54
N SER A 96 13.25 13.83 0.41
CA SER A 96 13.96 15.08 0.73
C SER A 96 14.41 15.16 2.18
N GLU A 97 13.51 14.86 3.13
CA GLU A 97 13.79 14.92 4.57
C GLU A 97 14.44 13.64 5.13
N ALA A 98 14.64 12.60 4.31
CA ALA A 98 15.19 11.30 4.69
C ALA A 98 14.46 10.62 5.88
N VAL A 99 13.12 10.71 5.91
CA VAL A 99 12.30 10.19 7.02
C VAL A 99 11.35 9.12 6.55
N THR A 100 11.36 7.98 7.22
CA THR A 100 10.34 6.93 7.04
C THR A 100 9.36 6.91 8.19
N ARG A 101 8.07 6.89 7.90
CA ARG A 101 7.01 6.67 8.90
C ARG A 101 6.02 5.62 8.44
N LYS A 102 5.47 4.92 9.42
CA LYS A 102 4.34 4.02 9.21
C LYS A 102 3.08 4.87 9.15
N THR A 103 2.34 4.76 8.06
CA THR A 103 1.16 5.56 7.81
C THR A 103 0.01 4.70 7.29
N ARG A 104 -1.21 5.23 7.39
CA ARG A 104 -2.40 4.57 6.87
C ARG A 104 -2.58 4.90 5.39
N LEU A 105 -2.93 3.88 4.64
CA LEU A 105 -3.38 3.98 3.25
C LEU A 105 -4.86 4.38 3.25
N LEU A 106 -5.19 5.46 2.55
CA LEU A 106 -6.55 6.00 2.50
C LEU A 106 -7.28 5.57 1.23
N ASP A 107 -6.65 5.74 0.07
CA ASP A 107 -7.26 5.42 -1.22
C ASP A 107 -6.21 5.17 -2.30
N VAL A 108 -6.61 4.48 -3.37
CA VAL A 108 -5.82 4.30 -4.60
C VAL A 108 -6.33 5.25 -5.65
N VAL A 109 -5.52 6.23 -6.05
CA VAL A 109 -5.98 7.32 -6.94
C VAL A 109 -5.66 7.04 -8.41
N TYR A 110 -4.47 6.51 -8.66
CA TYR A 110 -3.98 6.30 -10.03
C TYR A 110 -3.20 5.00 -10.15
N ASN A 111 -3.32 4.38 -11.32
CA ASN A 111 -2.55 3.20 -11.69
C ASN A 111 -2.21 3.31 -13.18
N ALA A 112 -0.93 3.14 -13.51
CA ALA A 112 -0.46 3.24 -14.90
C ALA A 112 -0.86 2.05 -15.77
N SER A 113 -1.07 0.86 -15.17
CA SER A 113 -1.33 -0.37 -15.92
C SER A 113 -2.79 -0.61 -16.25
N ASN A 114 -3.69 -0.37 -15.29
CA ASN A 114 -5.12 -0.64 -15.48
C ASN A 114 -5.98 0.22 -14.55
N ASN A 115 -7.02 0.85 -15.11
CA ASN A 115 -7.99 1.67 -14.39
C ASN A 115 -8.91 0.87 -13.47
N GLU A 116 -9.16 -0.41 -13.76
CA GLU A 116 -9.98 -1.27 -12.89
C GLU A 116 -9.34 -1.51 -11.52
N LEU A 117 -8.02 -1.41 -11.43
CA LEU A 117 -7.31 -1.54 -10.16
C LEU A 117 -7.55 -0.34 -9.24
N VAL A 118 -7.83 0.83 -9.82
CA VAL A 118 -8.24 2.03 -9.08
C VAL A 118 -9.67 1.86 -8.56
N ARG A 119 -10.61 1.50 -9.45
CA ARG A 119 -12.03 1.28 -9.10
C ARG A 119 -12.23 0.28 -7.97
N THR A 120 -11.42 -0.78 -7.99
CA THR A 120 -11.51 -1.86 -7.01
C THR A 120 -10.55 -1.71 -5.83
N GLN A 121 -9.88 -0.57 -5.69
CA GLN A 121 -8.91 -0.26 -4.62
C GLN A 121 -7.88 -1.38 -4.40
N THR A 122 -7.26 -1.84 -5.49
CA THR A 122 -6.25 -2.90 -5.45
C THR A 122 -4.84 -2.31 -5.32
N LEU A 123 -4.11 -2.72 -4.29
CA LEU A 123 -2.74 -2.29 -4.03
C LEU A 123 -1.76 -3.08 -4.91
N VAL A 124 -1.01 -2.40 -5.78
CA VAL A 124 0.03 -3.01 -6.61
C VAL A 124 1.27 -2.13 -6.65
N LYS A 125 2.40 -2.70 -7.08
CA LYS A 125 3.61 -1.92 -7.32
C LYS A 125 3.33 -0.85 -8.38
N GLY A 126 3.75 0.38 -8.13
CA GLY A 126 3.55 1.54 -9.00
C GLY A 126 2.15 2.15 -8.93
N ALA A 127 1.28 1.68 -8.02
CA ALA A 127 0.03 2.37 -7.74
C ALA A 127 0.32 3.66 -6.96
N ILE A 128 -0.38 4.73 -7.35
CA ILE A 128 -0.36 6.01 -6.65
C ILE A 128 -1.51 6.02 -5.66
N VAL A 129 -1.17 6.23 -4.39
CA VAL A 129 -2.07 6.14 -3.25
C VAL A 129 -2.10 7.45 -2.48
N GLN A 130 -3.23 7.73 -1.84
CA GLN A 130 -3.33 8.76 -0.81
C GLN A 130 -2.97 8.14 0.54
N VAL A 131 -2.08 8.83 1.26
CA VAL A 131 -1.54 8.42 2.54
C VAL A 131 -1.84 9.51 3.56
N ASP A 132 -2.08 9.10 4.80
CA ASP A 132 -2.26 10.02 5.92
C ASP A 132 -0.98 10.85 6.19
N ALA A 133 -1.15 12.17 6.26
CA ALA A 133 -0.07 13.12 6.50
C ALA A 133 0.29 13.29 7.99
N ALA A 134 -0.58 12.87 8.91
CA ALA A 134 -0.42 13.16 10.35
C ALA A 134 0.93 12.71 10.94
N PRO A 135 1.45 11.50 10.65
CA PRO A 135 2.75 11.07 11.18
C PRO A 135 3.93 11.90 10.68
N PHE A 136 3.84 12.46 9.47
CA PHE A 136 4.86 13.33 8.90
C PHE A 136 4.76 14.75 9.46
N LYS A 137 3.54 15.26 9.68
CA LYS A 137 3.33 16.55 10.36
C LYS A 137 3.87 16.54 11.78
N GLN A 138 3.59 15.49 12.54
CA GLN A 138 4.09 15.35 13.92
C GLN A 138 5.61 15.32 13.94
N TRP A 139 6.24 14.60 13.01
CA TRP A 139 7.69 14.59 12.90
C TRP A 139 8.24 15.97 12.53
N TYR A 140 7.63 16.65 11.57
CA TYR A 140 8.09 17.97 11.13
C TYR A 140 8.00 19.01 12.26
N LEU A 141 6.92 18.98 13.05
CA LEU A 141 6.77 19.81 14.24
C LEU A 141 7.88 19.54 15.26
N GLN A 142 8.21 18.27 15.50
CA GLN A 142 9.28 17.90 16.44
C GLN A 142 10.67 18.28 15.91
N HIS A 143 10.89 18.21 14.60
CA HIS A 143 12.19 18.42 13.98
C HIS A 143 12.54 19.91 13.82
N TYR A 144 11.58 20.68 13.31
CA TYR A 144 11.74 22.11 12.96
C TYR A 144 11.02 23.07 13.92
N GLY A 145 10.16 22.56 14.81
CA GLY A 145 9.38 23.41 15.73
C GLY A 145 8.24 24.17 15.05
N VAL A 146 7.88 23.83 13.81
CA VAL A 146 6.89 24.57 13.00
C VAL A 146 5.78 23.63 12.55
N GLU A 147 4.53 24.11 12.60
CA GLU A 147 3.37 23.39 12.08
C GLU A 147 3.22 23.59 10.57
N VAL A 148 3.16 22.50 9.81
CA VAL A 148 2.95 22.52 8.35
C VAL A 148 1.48 22.31 8.01
N GLY A 149 0.98 23.10 7.06
CA GLY A 149 -0.39 22.99 6.57
C GLY A 149 -1.42 23.76 7.39
N ARG A 150 -1.01 24.78 8.17
CA ARG A 150 -1.95 25.81 8.64
C ARG A 150 -2.45 26.55 7.42
N LYS A 151 -3.73 26.39 7.07
CA LYS A 151 -4.36 27.24 6.06
C LYS A 151 -4.27 28.68 6.55
N LYS A 152 -3.55 29.53 5.81
CA LYS A 152 -3.57 30.97 6.03
C LYS A 152 -5.03 31.41 5.86
N LYS A 153 -5.75 31.65 6.97
CA LYS A 153 -7.09 32.25 6.89
C LYS A 153 -6.92 33.57 6.15
N THR A 154 -7.54 33.68 4.99
CA THR A 154 -7.66 34.92 4.22
C THR A 154 -8.13 36.02 5.17
N ALA A 155 -7.47 37.17 5.12
CA ALA A 155 -7.73 38.32 5.96
C ALA A 155 -9.15 38.89 5.71
N SER A 156 -10.16 38.38 6.40
CA SER A 156 -11.49 39.01 6.52
C SER A 156 -12.40 38.24 7.51
N LYS A 157 -12.13 38.37 8.80
CA LYS A 157 -13.12 38.65 9.87
C LYS A 157 -12.41 38.57 11.21
N LYS A 158 -12.19 39.75 11.78
CA LYS A 158 -12.01 39.95 13.21
C LYS A 158 -13.31 39.48 13.90
N ASP A 159 -13.13 38.92 15.10
CA ASP A 159 -14.16 38.66 16.11
C ASP A 159 -14.93 37.32 16.00
N THR A 160 -14.27 36.26 16.49
CA THR A 160 -14.82 35.44 17.59
C THR A 160 -13.65 34.75 18.27
N ALA A 161 -13.20 35.37 19.37
CA ALA A 161 -12.25 34.84 20.31
C ALA A 161 -12.99 33.87 21.23
N GLU A 162 -13.03 32.58 20.87
CA GLU A 162 -13.31 31.47 21.80
C GLU A 162 -13.13 30.12 21.09
N GLU A 163 -11.94 29.89 20.52
CA GLU A 163 -11.46 28.52 20.19
C GLU A 163 -9.93 28.56 20.00
N GLY A 164 -9.27 29.52 20.67
CA GLY A 164 -7.85 29.82 20.56
C GLY A 164 -6.97 29.15 21.61
N GLU A 165 -7.51 28.24 22.44
CA GLU A 165 -6.85 27.83 23.69
C GLU A 165 -6.66 26.31 23.88
N ALA A 166 -6.88 25.48 22.85
CA ALA A 166 -6.70 24.02 22.97
C ALA A 166 -5.56 23.44 22.11
N ALA A 167 -4.87 24.25 21.30
CA ALA A 167 -3.73 23.81 20.48
C ALA A 167 -2.45 24.63 20.69
N ALA A 168 -2.41 25.46 21.74
CA ALA A 168 -1.18 25.72 22.45
C ALA A 168 -0.90 24.47 23.29
N ALA A 169 -0.45 23.38 22.64
CA ALA A 169 0.32 22.39 23.36
C ALA A 169 1.41 23.16 24.11
N GLU A 170 1.50 22.95 25.42
CA GLU A 170 2.55 23.48 26.27
C GLU A 170 3.79 23.83 25.45
N GLU A 171 4.19 25.10 25.42
CA GLU A 171 5.58 25.43 25.19
C GLU A 171 6.35 24.89 26.39
N ALA A 172 6.54 23.58 26.43
CA ALA A 172 7.42 22.91 27.36
C ALA A 172 8.76 23.62 27.22
N LYS A 173 9.19 24.33 28.26
CA LYS A 173 10.40 25.15 28.28
C LYS A 173 11.57 24.31 27.74
N LYS A 174 11.91 24.49 26.47
CA LYS A 174 12.99 23.74 25.82
C LYS A 174 14.31 24.33 26.31
N SER A 175 15.29 23.46 26.55
CA SER A 175 16.62 23.95 26.92
C SER A 175 17.23 24.79 25.80
N ASN A 176 18.06 25.77 26.16
CA ASN A 176 18.74 26.66 25.21
C ASN A 176 19.52 25.90 24.12
N HIS A 177 20.01 24.69 24.43
CA HIS A 177 20.69 23.83 23.47
C HIS A 177 19.75 23.25 22.41
N VAL A 178 18.51 22.89 22.77
CA VAL A 178 17.49 22.41 21.82
C VAL A 178 17.01 23.55 20.93
N GLN A 179 16.80 24.75 21.48
CA GLN A 179 16.44 25.94 20.70
C GLN A 179 17.49 26.24 19.63
N ARG A 180 18.77 26.31 20.02
CA ARG A 180 19.88 26.51 19.07
C ARG A 180 19.96 25.45 17.97
N LYS A 181 19.61 24.19 18.28
CA LYS A 181 19.55 23.11 17.27
C LYS A 181 18.40 23.30 16.29
N ILE A 182 17.24 23.76 16.77
CA ILE A 182 16.07 24.02 15.93
C ILE A 182 16.35 25.21 15.01
N GLU A 183 16.88 26.31 15.56
CA GLU A 183 17.26 27.50 14.78
C GLU A 183 18.23 27.15 13.64
N LYS A 184 19.26 26.35 13.91
CA LYS A 184 20.19 25.87 12.88
C LYS A 184 19.48 25.12 11.74
N ARG A 185 18.50 24.27 12.07
CA ARG A 185 17.74 23.51 11.06
C ARG A 185 16.74 24.37 10.30
N GLN A 186 16.25 25.45 10.90
CA GLN A 186 15.31 26.36 10.23
C GLN A 186 15.94 27.11 9.07
N ILE A 187 17.26 27.26 9.05
CA ILE A 187 18.00 27.96 7.97
C ILE A 187 17.86 27.19 6.64
N ASP A 188 18.06 25.87 6.65
CA ASP A 188 18.03 25.04 5.44
C ASP A 188 16.61 24.56 5.07
N ARG A 189 15.59 25.07 5.76
CA ARG A 189 14.21 24.62 5.62
C ARG A 189 13.59 25.12 4.32
N ASN A 190 13.46 24.24 3.33
CA ASN A 190 12.75 24.52 2.10
C ASN A 190 11.77 23.40 1.75
N LEU A 191 10.49 23.75 1.54
CA LEU A 191 9.44 22.81 1.14
C LEU A 191 8.87 23.24 -0.21
N ASP A 192 8.65 22.27 -1.08
CA ASP A 192 7.93 22.48 -2.35
C ASP A 192 6.49 22.90 -2.08
N SER A 193 6.01 23.91 -2.81
CA SER A 193 4.65 24.45 -2.66
C SER A 193 3.57 23.38 -2.81
N HIS A 194 3.74 22.43 -3.73
CA HIS A 194 2.75 21.36 -3.95
C HIS A 194 2.67 20.38 -2.79
N ILE A 195 3.77 20.19 -2.07
CA ILE A 195 3.82 19.33 -0.87
C ILE A 195 3.14 20.06 0.30
N GLU A 196 3.38 21.36 0.46
CA GLU A 196 2.73 22.18 1.48
C GLU A 196 1.20 22.20 1.31
N GLU A 197 0.71 22.34 0.08
CA GLU A 197 -0.72 22.24 -0.23
C GLU A 197 -1.33 20.89 0.19
N GLN A 198 -0.62 19.79 -0.07
CA GLN A 198 -1.05 18.44 0.33
C GLN A 198 -1.07 18.26 1.86
N PHE A 199 -0.10 18.83 2.57
CA PHE A 199 -0.13 18.89 4.02
C PHE A 199 -1.35 19.69 4.51
N GLY A 200 -1.72 20.80 3.86
CA GLY A 200 -2.96 21.53 4.12
C GLY A 200 -4.23 20.68 3.93
N GLY A 201 -4.21 19.76 2.96
CA GLY A 201 -5.27 18.77 2.72
C GLY A 201 -5.24 17.55 3.66
N GLY A 202 -4.17 17.38 4.45
CA GLY A 202 -3.98 16.25 5.36
C GLY A 202 -3.73 14.90 4.67
N ARG A 203 -3.52 14.90 3.35
CA ARG A 203 -3.33 13.69 2.54
C ARG A 203 -2.18 13.89 1.57
N LEU A 204 -1.19 13.01 1.63
CA LEU A 204 -0.03 13.02 0.75
C LEU A 204 -0.21 12.01 -0.37
N LEU A 205 0.25 12.35 -1.58
CA LEU A 205 0.35 11.40 -2.68
C LEU A 205 1.65 10.61 -2.57
N ALA A 206 1.56 9.29 -2.69
CA ALA A 206 2.69 8.39 -2.59
C ALA A 206 2.63 7.28 -3.63
N ALA A 207 3.78 6.75 -4.02
CA ALA A 207 3.91 5.60 -4.90
C ALA A 207 4.29 4.33 -4.11
N ILE A 208 3.59 3.23 -4.36
CA ILE A 208 3.95 1.93 -3.78
C ILE A 208 5.12 1.33 -4.58
N SER A 209 6.27 1.14 -3.95
CA SER A 209 7.46 0.53 -4.59
C SER A 209 7.56 -0.99 -4.36
N SER A 210 6.88 -1.48 -3.32
CA SER A 210 6.85 -2.89 -2.92
C SER A 210 5.82 -3.73 -3.69
N ARG A 211 5.85 -5.07 -3.51
CA ARG A 211 4.93 -6.04 -4.16
C ARG A 211 4.10 -6.80 -3.11
N PRO A 212 2.95 -6.26 -2.66
CA PRO A 212 2.17 -6.83 -1.55
C PRO A 212 1.82 -8.32 -1.69
N GLY A 213 1.57 -8.80 -2.92
CA GLY A 213 1.27 -10.21 -3.18
C GLY A 213 2.45 -11.18 -3.04
N GLN A 214 3.68 -10.70 -2.79
CA GLN A 214 4.89 -11.51 -2.60
C GLN A 214 5.58 -11.24 -1.27
N CYS A 215 5.66 -9.96 -0.85
CA CYS A 215 6.30 -9.55 0.39
C CYS A 215 5.33 -9.37 1.56
N GLY A 216 4.02 -9.29 1.31
CA GLY A 216 3.01 -9.07 2.35
C GLY A 216 2.96 -7.65 2.91
N ARG A 217 3.66 -6.70 2.28
CA ARG A 217 3.79 -5.30 2.70
C ARG A 217 3.47 -4.35 1.55
N SER A 218 2.98 -3.16 1.88
CA SER A 218 2.68 -2.07 0.96
C SER A 218 3.51 -0.83 1.33
N ASP A 219 4.81 -0.97 1.16
CA ASP A 219 5.81 0.08 1.39
C ASP A 219 6.01 0.91 0.11
N GLY A 220 6.39 2.18 0.28
CA GLY A 220 6.51 3.16 -0.79
C GLY A 220 7.25 4.44 -0.40
N TYR A 221 7.12 5.47 -1.22
CA TYR A 221 7.69 6.80 -0.98
C TYR A 221 6.69 7.88 -1.39
N ILE A 222 6.80 9.06 -0.76
CA ILE A 222 6.00 10.25 -1.08
C ILE A 222 6.48 10.83 -2.40
N LEU A 223 5.56 11.29 -3.24
CA LEU A 223 5.88 11.93 -4.52
C LEU A 223 6.33 13.38 -4.30
N GLU A 224 7.44 13.76 -4.94
CA GLU A 224 8.04 15.10 -4.80
C GLU A 224 8.44 15.68 -6.17
N GLY A 225 8.56 17.01 -6.25
CA GLY A 225 9.05 17.75 -7.41
C GLY A 225 8.40 17.37 -8.75
N LYS A 226 9.22 17.14 -9.78
CA LYS A 226 8.76 16.85 -11.16
C LYS A 226 7.88 15.60 -11.26
N GLU A 227 8.13 14.60 -10.41
CA GLU A 227 7.32 13.38 -10.41
C GLU A 227 5.91 13.68 -9.91
N LEU A 228 5.81 14.48 -8.84
CA LEU A 228 4.53 14.93 -8.31
C LEU A 228 3.75 15.74 -9.34
N GLU A 229 4.39 16.72 -9.99
CA GLU A 229 3.77 17.51 -11.05
C GLU A 229 3.20 16.65 -12.18
N PHE A 230 3.96 15.63 -12.62
CA PHE A 230 3.53 14.73 -13.68
C PHE A 230 2.23 14.01 -13.29
N TYR A 231 2.16 13.45 -12.08
CA TYR A 231 0.97 12.75 -11.61
C TYR A 231 -0.21 13.70 -11.35
N LEU A 232 0.04 14.91 -10.84
CA LEU A 232 -1.00 15.93 -10.69
C LEU A 232 -1.65 16.28 -12.03
N LYS A 233 -0.84 16.53 -13.07
CA LYS A 233 -1.33 16.77 -14.45
C LYS A 233 -2.15 15.61 -14.98
N LYS A 234 -1.72 14.36 -14.74
CA LYS A 234 -2.48 13.15 -15.13
C LYS A 234 -3.83 13.05 -14.42
N LEU A 235 -3.88 13.37 -13.13
CA LEU A 235 -5.10 13.35 -12.33
C LEU A 235 -6.10 14.42 -12.79
N GLN A 236 -5.64 15.65 -13.02
CA GLN A 236 -6.46 16.74 -13.56
C GLN A 236 -7.05 16.38 -14.92
N LYS A 237 -6.23 15.87 -15.86
CA LYS A 237 -6.71 15.42 -17.18
C LYS A 237 -7.74 14.29 -17.09
N LYS A 238 -7.58 13.38 -16.13
CA LYS A 238 -8.53 12.28 -15.92
C LYS A 238 -9.86 12.74 -15.33
N LYS A 239 -9.83 13.74 -14.43
CA LYS A 239 -11.05 14.36 -13.87
C LYS A 239 -11.82 15.18 -14.93
N GLY A 240 -11.12 16.00 -15.71
CA GLY A 240 -11.74 16.85 -16.74
C GLY A 240 -12.46 16.06 -17.84
N LYS A 241 -11.98 14.86 -18.18
CA LYS A 241 -12.66 13.95 -19.13
C LYS A 241 -13.91 13.27 -18.61
N GLY A 242 -14.16 13.29 -17.30
CA GLY A 242 -15.35 12.68 -16.69
C GLY A 242 -16.44 13.68 -16.35
N ALA A 243 -16.19 14.98 -16.53
CA ALA A 243 -17.12 16.08 -16.31
C ALA A 243 -17.63 16.70 -17.62
N ALA A 244 -17.23 16.13 -18.77
CA ALA A 244 -17.69 16.48 -20.11
C ALA A 244 -18.40 15.28 -20.74
#